data_AF-A0A955J0Q5-F1
#
_entry.id   AF-A0A955J0Q5-F1
#
_cell.length_a   1.000
_cell.length_b   1.000
_cell.length_c   1.000
_cell.angle_alpha   90.00
_cell.angle_beta   90.00
_cell.angle_gamma   90.00
#
_symmetry.space_group_name_H-M   'P 1'
#
loop_
_entity.id
_entity.type
_entity.pdbx_description
1 polymer ?
#
loop_
_entity_poly.entity_id
_entity_poly.type
_entity_poly.pdbx_seq_one_letter_code
_entity_poly.pdbx_strand_id
1 'polypeptide(L)'
;VHCIEQKHMGWFNADSPEGGMTMRDMLSGCAKGTDGDAEFTWVDAEFLDEQGVSAWQDMPAWIAPMEDYSGFGQVSTAKARAHGLKNRPIEETARDAYEWVKALPPEAQPKWGEAGARGRMTPGLSRAREKEVLEAWKARG
;
A
#
# COMPACT_ATOMS: atom_id res chain seq x y z
N VAL A 1 11.46 -7.80 16.46
CA VAL A 1 12.39 -8.95 16.64
C VAL A 1 13.75 -8.38 17.00
N HIS A 2 14.29 -8.74 18.17
CA HIS A 2 15.59 -8.24 18.64
C HIS A 2 16.69 -9.23 18.28
N CYS A 3 16.91 -9.45 16.97
CA CYS A 3 17.79 -10.52 16.49
C CYS A 3 19.23 -10.34 16.96
N ILE A 4 19.76 -9.12 16.87
CA ILE A 4 21.16 -8.83 17.19
C ILE A 4 21.38 -8.94 18.70
N GLU A 5 20.53 -8.29 19.49
CA GLU A 5 20.65 -8.22 20.95
C GLU A 5 20.48 -9.59 21.60
N GLN A 6 19.61 -10.44 21.06
CA GLN A 6 19.34 -11.78 21.58
C GLN A 6 20.11 -12.88 20.83
N LYS A 7 20.97 -12.51 19.87
CA LYS A 7 21.76 -13.45 19.04
C LYS A 7 20.89 -14.51 18.33
N HIS A 8 19.68 -14.13 17.90
CA HIS A 8 18.83 -15.01 17.10
C HIS A 8 19.37 -15.07 15.68
N MET A 9 19.68 -16.28 15.21
CA MET A 9 20.26 -16.54 13.90
C MET A 9 19.25 -17.20 12.94
N GLY A 10 19.53 -17.12 11.64
CA GLY A 10 18.70 -17.69 10.58
C GLY A 10 17.65 -16.72 10.04
N TRP A 11 16.71 -17.25 9.26
CA TRP A 11 15.77 -16.42 8.50
C TRP A 11 14.47 -16.18 9.27
N PHE A 12 13.90 -14.99 9.09
CA PHE A 12 12.65 -14.53 9.70
C PHE A 12 11.88 -13.71 8.67
N ASN A 13 10.58 -13.96 8.54
CA ASN A 13 9.69 -13.11 7.75
C ASN A 13 9.11 -12.03 8.67
N ALA A 14 9.42 -10.77 8.37
CA ALA A 14 9.02 -9.61 9.16
C ALA A 14 7.90 -8.85 8.46
N ASP A 15 6.71 -9.44 8.49
CA ASP A 15 5.48 -8.88 7.91
C ASP A 15 4.35 -8.91 8.96
N SER A 16 3.19 -8.37 8.62
CA SER A 16 1.94 -8.62 9.34
C SER A 16 1.57 -10.12 9.28
N PRO A 17 0.84 -10.64 10.27
CA PRO A 17 0.30 -12.00 10.16
C PRO A 17 -0.68 -12.07 8.99
N GLU A 18 -0.81 -13.27 8.40
CA GLU A 18 -1.83 -13.55 7.39
C GLU A 18 -3.22 -13.09 7.87
N GLY A 19 -3.94 -12.38 7.00
CA GLY A 19 -5.25 -11.81 7.32
C GLY A 19 -5.24 -10.69 8.37
N GLY A 20 -4.06 -10.26 8.84
CA GLY A 20 -3.92 -9.24 9.89
C GLY A 20 -4.10 -7.80 9.41
N MET A 21 -4.09 -7.57 8.09
CA MET A 21 -4.31 -6.26 7.48
C MET A 21 -4.94 -6.46 6.11
N THR A 22 -6.14 -5.92 5.90
CA THR A 22 -6.73 -5.84 4.55
C THR A 22 -6.37 -4.53 3.88
N MET A 23 -6.57 -4.44 2.57
CA MET A 23 -6.46 -3.15 1.87
C MET A 23 -7.41 -2.09 2.42
N ARG A 24 -8.60 -2.49 2.86
CA ARG A 24 -9.56 -1.58 3.47
C ARG A 24 -9.03 -1.01 4.78
N ASP A 25 -8.43 -1.85 5.61
CA ASP A 25 -7.83 -1.44 6.88
C ASP A 25 -6.65 -0.50 6.65
N MET A 26 -5.78 -0.83 5.69
CA MET A 26 -4.64 0.01 5.33
C MET A 26 -5.07 1.40 4.86
N LEU A 27 -5.99 1.49 3.89
CA LEU A 27 -6.46 2.78 3.37
C LEU A 27 -7.20 3.60 4.43
N SER A 28 -8.06 2.96 5.21
CA SER A 28 -8.79 3.62 6.31
C SER A 28 -7.82 4.13 7.38
N GLY A 29 -6.79 3.36 7.70
CA GLY A 29 -5.73 3.74 8.62
C GLY A 29 -4.90 4.91 8.11
N CYS A 30 -4.56 4.93 6.82
CA CYS A 30 -3.90 6.06 6.18
C CYS A 30 -4.74 7.34 6.25
N ALA A 31 -6.04 7.27 5.93
CA ALA A 31 -6.94 8.42 6.02
C ALA A 31 -7.00 8.98 7.45
N LYS A 32 -7.16 8.11 8.45
CA LYS A 32 -7.15 8.50 9.87
C LYS A 32 -5.81 9.11 10.31
N GLY A 33 -4.69 8.52 9.89
CA GLY A 33 -3.37 8.98 10.31
C GLY A 33 -2.97 10.33 9.70
N THR A 34 -3.59 10.71 8.59
CA THR A 34 -3.27 11.96 7.85
C THR A 34 -4.33 13.05 8.03
N ASP A 35 -5.37 12.80 8.83
CA ASP A 35 -6.58 13.64 8.93
C ASP A 35 -7.18 13.97 7.54
N GLY A 36 -7.07 13.01 6.61
CA GLY A 36 -7.54 13.16 5.23
C GLY A 36 -9.02 12.80 5.07
N ASP A 37 -9.66 13.38 4.05
CA ASP A 37 -11.06 13.20 3.67
C ASP A 37 -11.24 12.27 2.46
N ALA A 38 -10.33 11.29 2.30
CA ALA A 38 -10.33 10.39 1.15
C ALA A 38 -11.61 9.53 1.08
N GLU A 39 -12.22 9.50 -0.11
CA GLU A 39 -13.32 8.60 -0.44
C GLU A 39 -12.80 7.39 -1.23
N PHE A 40 -13.28 6.18 -0.89
CA PHE A 40 -12.82 4.95 -1.54
C PHE A 40 -13.91 4.34 -2.41
N THR A 41 -13.58 4.07 -3.68
CA THR A 41 -14.39 3.23 -4.57
C THR A 41 -13.72 1.87 -4.69
N TRP A 42 -14.44 0.82 -4.30
CA TRP A 42 -13.97 -0.57 -4.45
C TRP A 42 -14.38 -1.08 -5.83
N VAL A 43 -13.40 -1.51 -6.60
CA VAL A 43 -13.51 -1.96 -7.99
C VAL A 43 -12.96 -3.38 -8.11
N ASP A 44 -13.55 -4.16 -9.01
CA ASP A 44 -13.12 -5.54 -9.23
C ASP A 44 -11.73 -5.59 -9.85
N ALA A 45 -10.89 -6.53 -9.40
CA ALA A 45 -9.54 -6.68 -9.92
C ALA A 45 -9.51 -7.06 -11.42
N GLU A 46 -10.51 -7.83 -11.91
CA GLU A 46 -10.64 -8.15 -13.34
C GLU A 46 -10.94 -6.89 -14.16
N PHE A 47 -11.80 -6.00 -13.63
CA PHE A 47 -12.08 -4.72 -14.28
C PHE A 47 -10.83 -3.83 -14.31
N LEU A 48 -10.07 -3.77 -13.22
CA LEU A 48 -8.81 -3.03 -13.19
C LEU A 48 -7.81 -3.54 -14.25
N ASP A 49 -7.71 -4.86 -14.41
CA ASP A 49 -6.87 -5.48 -15.44
C ASP A 49 -7.37 -5.17 -16.86
N GLU A 50 -8.68 -5.23 -17.12
CA GLU A 50 -9.29 -4.81 -18.38
C GLU A 50 -9.03 -3.33 -18.69
N GLN A 51 -8.95 -2.49 -17.66
CA GLN A 51 -8.54 -1.09 -17.76
C GLN A 51 -7.02 -0.91 -17.77
N GLY A 52 -6.22 -1.97 -17.83
CA GLY A 52 -4.76 -1.89 -17.85
C GLY A 52 -4.14 -1.18 -16.64
N VAL A 53 -4.81 -1.22 -15.48
CA VAL A 53 -4.29 -0.67 -14.22
C VAL A 53 -3.35 -1.71 -13.60
N SER A 54 -2.05 -1.39 -13.61
CA SER A 54 -1.00 -2.32 -13.21
C SER A 54 -0.78 -2.36 -11.70
N ALA A 55 -0.71 -3.57 -11.13
CA ALA A 55 -0.28 -3.78 -9.75
C ALA A 55 1.09 -3.14 -9.49
N TRP A 56 1.31 -2.65 -8.26
CA TRP A 56 2.51 -1.93 -7.79
C TRP A 56 2.87 -0.61 -8.48
N GLN A 57 2.61 -0.46 -9.78
CA GLN A 57 2.90 0.74 -10.56
C GLN A 57 1.78 1.78 -10.39
N ASP A 58 0.57 1.39 -10.79
CA ASP A 58 -0.62 2.26 -10.77
C ASP A 58 -1.37 2.16 -9.44
N MET A 59 -1.23 1.02 -8.75
CA MET A 59 -1.81 0.76 -7.43
C MET A 59 -0.70 0.39 -6.44
N PRO A 60 -0.11 1.37 -5.73
CA PRO A 60 1.01 1.13 -4.82
C PRO A 60 0.63 0.20 -3.68
N ALA A 61 1.54 -0.71 -3.32
CA ALA A 61 1.35 -1.70 -2.25
C ALA A 61 0.13 -2.63 -2.43
N TRP A 62 -0.39 -2.75 -3.67
CA TRP A 62 -1.48 -3.64 -4.00
C TRP A 62 -1.12 -4.59 -5.13
N ILE A 63 -1.64 -5.81 -5.02
CA ILE A 63 -1.62 -6.83 -6.06
C ILE A 63 -2.94 -7.59 -6.03
N ALA A 64 -3.46 -7.91 -7.22
CA ALA A 64 -4.66 -8.73 -7.32
C ALA A 64 -4.37 -10.14 -6.74
N PRO A 65 -5.23 -10.69 -5.87
CA PRO A 65 -5.09 -12.04 -5.34
C PRO A 65 -5.53 -13.09 -6.39
N MET A 66 -5.03 -12.96 -7.62
CA MET A 66 -5.35 -13.79 -8.77
C MET A 66 -4.12 -14.59 -9.19
N GLU A 67 -4.36 -15.74 -9.82
CA GLU A 67 -3.33 -16.59 -10.40
C GLU A 67 -2.18 -16.87 -9.40
N ASP A 68 -0.94 -16.61 -9.82
CA ASP A 68 0.30 -16.83 -9.08
C ASP A 68 0.43 -15.95 -7.81
N TYR A 69 -0.43 -14.94 -7.63
CA TYR A 69 -0.40 -14.03 -6.49
C TYR A 69 -1.45 -14.32 -5.41
N SER A 70 -2.23 -15.40 -5.56
CA SER A 70 -3.21 -15.82 -4.56
C SER A 70 -2.61 -16.04 -3.15
N GLY A 71 -1.34 -16.44 -3.06
CA GLY A 71 -0.60 -16.61 -1.80
C GLY A 71 0.15 -15.35 -1.34
N PHE A 72 0.04 -14.23 -2.04
CA PHE A 72 0.76 -13.00 -1.70
C PHE A 72 0.31 -12.49 -0.32
N GLY A 73 1.28 -12.20 0.57
CA GLY A 73 0.99 -11.79 1.95
C GLY A 73 0.57 -12.93 2.90
N GLN A 74 0.61 -14.20 2.46
CA GLN A 74 0.32 -15.36 3.31
C GLN A 74 1.59 -16.02 3.89
N VAL A 75 2.74 -15.36 3.76
CA VAL A 75 4.00 -15.89 4.26
C VAL A 75 3.97 -15.94 5.80
N SER A 76 4.27 -17.11 6.37
CA SER A 76 4.23 -17.27 7.83
C SER A 76 5.24 -16.37 8.53
N THR A 77 4.73 -15.55 9.46
CA THR A 77 5.50 -14.70 10.36
C THR A 77 5.58 -15.27 11.78
N ALA A 78 5.10 -16.50 11.99
CA ALA A 78 4.99 -17.14 13.31
C ALA A 78 6.33 -17.14 14.06
N LYS A 79 7.43 -17.46 13.36
CA LYS A 79 8.78 -17.45 13.93
C LYS A 79 9.20 -16.04 14.39
N ALA A 80 8.95 -15.01 13.58
CA ALA A 80 9.29 -13.63 13.95
C ALA A 80 8.47 -13.14 15.15
N ARG A 81 7.18 -13.45 15.18
CA ARG A 81 6.26 -13.10 16.27
C ARG A 81 6.60 -13.81 17.57
N ALA A 82 6.95 -15.09 17.53
CA ALA A 82 7.46 -15.82 18.70
C ALA A 82 8.72 -15.19 19.30
N HIS A 83 9.50 -14.48 18.47
CA HIS A 83 10.68 -13.71 18.87
C HIS A 83 10.40 -12.20 19.01
N GLY A 84 9.15 -11.83 19.27
CA GLY A 84 8.77 -10.47 19.65
C GLY A 84 8.61 -9.48 18.50
N LEU A 85 8.36 -9.92 17.27
CA LEU A 85 7.84 -9.01 16.24
C LEU A 85 6.51 -8.41 16.70
N LYS A 86 6.43 -7.08 16.65
CA LYS A 86 5.19 -6.32 16.81
C LYS A 86 5.08 -5.37 15.63
N ASN A 87 3.88 -5.25 15.08
CA ASN A 87 3.56 -4.24 14.09
C ASN A 87 3.00 -3.03 14.84
N ARG A 88 3.47 -1.83 14.49
CA ARG A 88 2.86 -0.59 14.98
C ARG A 88 1.51 -0.37 14.28
N PRO A 89 0.56 0.38 14.88
CA PRO A 89 -0.67 0.76 14.20
C PRO A 89 -0.37 1.46 12.87
N ILE A 90 -1.20 1.16 11.86
CA ILE A 90 -1.00 1.72 10.51
C ILE A 90 -1.24 3.24 10.50
N GLU A 91 -2.15 3.72 11.35
CA GLU A 91 -2.46 5.14 11.53
C GLU A 91 -1.23 5.93 11.96
N GLU A 92 -0.47 5.40 12.93
CA GLU A 92 0.75 6.07 13.37
C GLU A 92 1.84 6.03 12.29
N THR A 93 1.93 4.94 11.54
CA THR A 93 2.88 4.84 10.42
C THR A 93 2.55 5.86 9.34
N ALA A 94 1.28 5.97 8.98
CA ALA A 94 0.79 6.90 7.97
C ALA A 94 1.02 8.36 8.40
N ARG A 95 0.69 8.71 9.65
CA ARG A 95 0.95 10.03 10.22
C ARG A 95 2.43 10.39 10.12
N ASP A 96 3.30 9.53 10.64
CA ASP A 96 4.73 9.83 10.70
C ASP A 96 5.35 9.92 9.29
N ALA A 97 4.93 9.04 8.36
CA ALA A 97 5.35 9.10 6.97
C ALA A 97 4.86 10.38 6.27
N TYR A 98 3.63 10.80 6.52
CA TYR A 98 3.06 12.01 5.96
C TYR A 98 3.74 13.27 6.49
N GLU A 99 3.97 13.37 7.80
CA GLU A 99 4.71 14.48 8.40
C GLU A 99 6.16 14.52 7.91
N TRP A 100 6.81 13.36 7.71
CA TRP A 100 8.13 13.30 7.10
C TRP A 100 8.13 13.86 5.68
N VAL A 101 7.17 13.47 4.84
CA VAL A 101 7.04 14.01 3.47
C VAL A 101 6.81 15.52 3.48
N LYS A 102 5.95 16.03 4.37
CA LYS A 102 5.70 17.48 4.51
C LYS A 102 6.94 18.27 4.95
N ALA A 103 7.83 17.64 5.70
CA ALA A 103 9.07 18.26 6.16
C ALA A 103 10.18 18.28 5.10
N LEU A 104 10.01 17.58 3.97
CA LEU A 104 10.99 17.62 2.87
C LEU A 104 11.00 18.99 2.18
N PRO A 105 12.16 19.43 1.64
CA PRO A 105 12.23 20.59 0.76
C PRO A 105 11.24 20.48 -0.41
N PRO A 106 10.61 21.57 -0.87
CA PRO A 106 9.58 21.52 -1.93
C PRO A 106 10.01 20.77 -3.20
N GLU A 107 11.28 20.85 -3.58
CA GLU A 107 11.86 20.17 -4.75
C GLU A 107 12.04 18.65 -4.59
N ALA A 108 12.03 18.17 -3.34
CA ALA A 108 12.12 16.77 -2.96
C ALA A 108 10.74 16.17 -2.62
N GLN A 109 9.71 16.99 -2.47
CA GLN A 109 8.35 16.51 -2.28
C GLN A 109 7.83 15.81 -3.55
N PRO A 110 7.14 14.66 -3.40
CA PRO A 110 6.53 13.96 -4.51
C PRO A 110 5.41 14.80 -5.16
N LYS A 111 5.32 14.74 -6.49
CA LYS A 111 4.26 15.40 -7.27
C LYS A 111 3.08 14.45 -7.45
N TRP A 112 2.20 14.40 -6.45
CA TRP A 112 1.06 13.48 -6.42
C TRP A 112 0.03 13.73 -7.53
N GLY A 113 -0.49 12.66 -8.13
CA GLY A 113 -1.56 12.73 -9.12
C GLY A 113 -1.12 13.16 -10.53
N GLU A 114 0.18 13.35 -10.74
CA GLU A 114 0.81 13.47 -12.05
C GLU A 114 1.28 12.09 -12.51
N ALA A 115 1.07 11.74 -13.78
CA ALA A 115 1.67 10.54 -14.36
C ALA A 115 3.20 10.67 -14.25
N GLY A 116 3.87 9.66 -13.70
CA GLY A 116 5.32 9.70 -13.49
C GLY A 116 6.05 10.07 -14.79
N ALA A 117 6.70 11.24 -14.81
CA ALA A 117 7.62 11.58 -15.88
C ALA A 117 8.83 10.63 -15.78
N ARG A 118 9.28 10.05 -16.90
CA ARG A 118 10.43 9.14 -16.95
C ARG A 118 11.61 9.73 -16.15
N GLY A 119 11.97 9.08 -15.05
CA GLY A 119 13.06 9.49 -14.14
C GLY A 119 12.62 9.98 -12.76
N ARG A 120 11.34 10.28 -12.55
CA ARG A 120 10.72 10.47 -11.22
C ARG A 120 9.34 9.80 -11.23
N MET A 121 9.28 8.51 -10.88
CA MET A 121 7.99 7.83 -10.73
C MET A 121 7.29 8.38 -9.50
N THR A 122 6.29 9.25 -9.68
CA THR A 122 5.22 9.38 -8.69
C THR A 122 4.46 8.06 -8.73
N PRO A 123 4.44 7.28 -7.65
CA PRO A 123 3.70 6.03 -7.62
C PRO A 123 2.18 6.33 -7.65
N GLY A 124 1.42 5.49 -8.36
CA GLY A 124 -0.02 5.61 -8.47
C GLY A 124 -0.53 6.22 -9.78
N LEU A 125 -1.83 6.08 -10.00
CA LEU A 125 -2.52 6.68 -11.15
C LEU A 125 -2.43 8.21 -11.16
N SER A 126 -2.35 8.78 -12.36
CA SER A 126 -2.65 10.20 -12.52
C SER A 126 -4.12 10.46 -12.24
N ARG A 127 -4.47 11.68 -11.79
CA ARG A 127 -5.88 12.06 -11.53
C ARG A 127 -6.76 11.90 -12.77
N ALA A 128 -6.21 12.17 -13.96
CA ALA A 128 -6.92 12.02 -15.22
C ALA A 128 -7.23 10.54 -15.50
N ARG A 129 -6.25 9.65 -15.28
CA ARG A 129 -6.42 8.21 -15.48
C ARG A 129 -7.36 7.60 -14.45
N GLU A 130 -7.22 7.96 -13.18
CA GLU A 130 -8.13 7.54 -12.12
C GLU A 130 -9.58 7.94 -12.44
N LYS A 131 -9.81 9.19 -12.86
CA LYS A 131 -11.14 9.66 -13.25
C LYS A 131 -11.73 8.84 -14.40
N GLU A 132 -10.94 8.59 -15.45
CA GLU A 132 -11.38 7.79 -16.61
C GLU A 132 -11.79 6.37 -16.18
N VAL A 133 -10.98 5.71 -15.36
CA VAL A 133 -11.26 4.37 -14.84
C VAL A 133 -12.52 4.35 -13.97
N LEU A 134 -12.70 5.35 -13.10
CA LEU A 134 -13.89 5.46 -12.26
C LEU A 134 -15.17 5.78 -13.06
N GLU A 135 -15.08 6.58 -14.12
CA GLU A 135 -16.21 6.84 -15.03
C GLU A 135 -16.60 5.56 -15.79
N ALA A 136 -15.63 4.79 -16.27
CA ALA A 136 -15.87 3.49 -16.89
C ALA A 136 -16.50 2.48 -15.91
N TRP A 137 -16.08 2.49 -14.64
CA TRP A 137 -16.68 1.65 -13.60
C TRP A 137 -18.14 2.02 -13.34
N LYS A 138 -18.43 3.30 -13.16
CA LYS A 138 -19.82 3.80 -12.94
C LYS A 138 -20.72 3.52 -14.15
N ALA A 139 -20.17 3.42 -15.35
CA ALA A 139 -20.94 3.05 -16.54
C ALA A 139 -21.36 1.57 -16.56
N ARG A 140 -20.77 0.71 -15.72
CA ARG A 140 -21.16 -0.71 -15.59
C ARG A 140 -22.39 -0.95 -14.68
N GLY A 141 -22.75 -0.01 -13.79
CA GLY A 141 -23.91 -0.12 -12.90
C GLY A 141 -23.71 0.57 -11.55
#